data_AF-A0A961R704-F1
#
_entry.id   AF-A0A961R704-F1
#
_cell.length_a   1.000
_cell.length_b   1.000
_cell.length_c   1.000
_cell.angle_alpha   90.00
_cell.angle_beta   90.00
_cell.angle_gamma   90.00
#
_symmetry.space_group_name_H-M   'P 1'
#
loop_
_entity.id
_entity.type
_entity.pdbx_description
1 polymer ?
#
loop_
_entity_poly.entity_id
_entity_poly.type
_entity_poly.pdbx_seq_one_letter_code
_entity_poly.pdbx_strand_id
1 'polypeptide(L)'
;MIQSVLLFSLGFLCAGFLALMVAPAIWRRAVALTRHRIEASVPLTLNEIQADKDRMRAEFAMSTRRLEMSVKSFREKANTQVAEISRNREELKHLGLQIDEKNAVISDLEARASQLRKELDQRQMQLEDTQERLQGVQAKLEARALELERERERADELSLTSSNRQIEIVSRETEIERLSADMEAIRAARRDNEAAARKAETEAKAAHEALAAESRKLEKTERKLERLMATLSDREERLDRREKELARLREDMKALRASSDAGSRAASTAEQEKVRLEGDLAAMALQMQTLLEGAKGGDVEKAVSLLKDNGKRVEKALKEAEKENRSLKRDLKVQERARNDDWEDQKRQNALLREQINDLAAEVVRLTATLEGPQSPIHDALAAAPVSGDDKTGGRVISLADRVRALQDAAREKAE
;
A
#
# COMPACT_ATOMS: atom_id res chain seq x y z
N MET A 1 -16.22 151.88 -140.21
CA MET A 1 -17.29 151.16 -139.48
C MET A 1 -18.19 150.35 -140.43
N ILE A 2 -18.74 150.95 -141.50
CA ILE A 2 -19.66 150.23 -142.43
C ILE A 2 -18.99 149.11 -143.25
N GLN A 3 -17.74 149.28 -143.70
CA GLN A 3 -17.03 148.26 -144.50
C GLN A 3 -16.77 146.95 -143.74
N SER A 4 -16.48 147.04 -142.44
CA SER A 4 -16.26 145.86 -141.58
C SER A 4 -17.54 145.04 -141.41
N VAL A 5 -18.70 145.72 -141.33
CA VAL A 5 -20.02 145.06 -141.21
C VAL A 5 -20.39 144.30 -142.48
N LEU A 6 -20.07 144.84 -143.67
CA LEU A 6 -20.36 144.21 -144.97
C LEU A 6 -19.48 142.99 -145.25
N LEU A 7 -18.19 143.06 -144.90
CA LEU A 7 -17.30 141.89 -145.01
C LEU A 7 -17.69 140.79 -144.00
N PHE A 8 -18.15 141.17 -142.81
CA PHE A 8 -18.64 140.21 -141.82
C PHE A 8 -19.94 139.54 -142.28
N SER A 9 -20.90 140.30 -142.83
CA SER A 9 -22.16 139.72 -143.31
C SER A 9 -21.95 138.83 -144.54
N LEU A 10 -21.08 139.23 -145.48
CA LEU A 10 -20.73 138.40 -146.64
C LEU A 10 -19.97 137.13 -146.23
N GLY A 11 -19.01 137.25 -145.29
CA GLY A 11 -18.30 136.10 -144.73
C GLY A 11 -19.25 135.13 -144.01
N PHE A 12 -20.20 135.67 -143.25
CA PHE A 12 -21.23 134.87 -142.57
C PHE A 12 -22.16 134.16 -143.57
N LEU A 13 -22.57 134.84 -144.64
CA LEU A 13 -23.41 134.24 -145.69
C LEU A 13 -22.66 133.11 -146.41
N CYS A 14 -21.37 133.31 -146.69
CA CYS A 14 -20.52 132.32 -147.36
C CYS A 14 -20.26 131.10 -146.45
N ALA A 15 -19.98 131.32 -145.17
CA ALA A 15 -19.85 130.25 -144.19
C ALA A 15 -21.17 129.48 -143.99
N GLY A 16 -22.30 130.19 -143.95
CA GLY A 16 -23.64 129.60 -143.88
C GLY A 16 -23.95 128.73 -145.11
N PHE A 17 -23.57 129.18 -146.29
CA PHE A 17 -23.73 128.41 -147.53
C PHE A 17 -22.88 127.14 -147.54
N LEU A 18 -21.60 127.23 -147.12
CA LEU A 18 -20.73 126.05 -146.98
C LEU A 18 -21.24 125.07 -145.91
N ALA A 19 -21.75 125.58 -144.77
CA ALA A 19 -22.35 124.75 -143.73
C ALA A 19 -23.60 124.02 -144.24
N LEU A 20 -24.46 124.69 -145.02
CA LEU A 20 -25.61 124.07 -145.66
C LEU A 20 -25.22 123.02 -146.70
N MET A 21 -24.10 123.20 -147.39
CA MET A 21 -23.60 122.22 -148.34
C MET A 21 -23.04 120.96 -147.65
N VAL A 22 -22.40 121.10 -146.49
CA VAL A 22 -21.76 119.99 -145.76
C VAL A 22 -22.72 119.29 -144.78
N ALA A 23 -23.72 119.99 -144.23
CA ALA A 23 -24.68 119.43 -143.28
C ALA A 23 -25.38 118.14 -143.76
N PRO A 24 -25.81 117.99 -145.03
CA PRO A 24 -26.40 116.76 -145.54
C PRO A 24 -25.42 115.58 -145.57
N ALA A 25 -24.11 115.82 -145.69
CA ALA A 25 -23.09 114.77 -145.69
C ALA A 25 -22.81 114.26 -144.27
N ILE A 26 -22.71 115.18 -143.30
CA ILE A 26 -22.53 114.84 -141.89
C ILE A 26 -23.76 114.08 -141.37
N TRP A 27 -24.97 114.54 -141.68
CA TRP A 27 -26.21 113.87 -141.28
C TRP A 27 -26.32 112.45 -141.84
N ARG A 28 -26.02 112.26 -143.13
CA ARG A 28 -25.99 110.93 -143.76
C ARG A 28 -25.00 109.99 -143.07
N ARG A 29 -23.81 110.48 -142.71
CA ARG A 29 -22.80 109.66 -142.02
C ARG A 29 -23.17 109.33 -140.57
N ALA A 30 -23.77 110.28 -139.85
CA ALA A 30 -24.28 110.03 -138.50
C ALA A 30 -25.38 108.97 -138.49
N VAL A 31 -26.34 109.05 -139.42
CA VAL A 31 -27.42 108.06 -139.58
C VAL A 31 -26.87 106.68 -139.97
N ALA A 32 -25.86 106.62 -140.85
CA ALA A 32 -25.24 105.35 -141.22
C ALA A 32 -24.55 104.66 -140.04
N LEU A 33 -23.84 105.41 -139.18
CA LEU A 33 -23.17 104.86 -138.00
C LEU A 33 -24.16 104.42 -136.92
N THR A 34 -25.24 105.18 -136.67
CA THR A 34 -26.27 104.77 -135.72
C THR A 34 -27.05 103.57 -136.21
N ARG A 35 -27.38 103.53 -137.52
CA ARG A 35 -27.98 102.36 -138.16
C ARG A 35 -27.09 101.13 -138.02
N HIS A 36 -25.81 101.22 -138.37
CA HIS A 36 -24.88 100.07 -138.27
C HIS A 36 -24.68 99.59 -136.82
N ARG A 37 -24.71 100.50 -135.83
CA ARG A 37 -24.61 100.13 -134.41
C ARG A 37 -25.86 99.42 -133.91
N ILE A 38 -27.04 99.90 -134.33
CA ILE A 38 -28.33 99.29 -133.99
C ILE A 38 -28.45 97.92 -134.68
N GLU A 39 -28.12 97.83 -135.97
CA GLU A 39 -28.12 96.59 -136.75
C GLU A 39 -27.19 95.51 -136.16
N ALA A 40 -26.08 95.90 -135.51
CA ALA A 40 -25.19 94.95 -134.83
C ALA A 40 -25.67 94.51 -133.44
N SER A 41 -26.60 95.25 -132.82
CA SER A 41 -27.11 94.97 -131.46
C SER A 41 -28.52 94.40 -131.42
N VAL A 42 -29.27 94.53 -132.52
CA VAL A 42 -30.66 94.12 -132.64
C VAL A 42 -30.74 93.00 -133.67
N PRO A 43 -31.31 91.83 -133.33
CA PRO A 43 -31.52 90.77 -134.31
C PRO A 43 -32.56 91.26 -135.33
N LEU A 44 -32.15 91.44 -136.58
CA LEU A 44 -33.01 91.94 -137.65
C LEU A 44 -33.49 90.84 -138.59
N THR A 45 -32.89 89.65 -138.52
CA THR A 45 -33.30 88.50 -139.32
C THR A 45 -34.13 87.52 -138.50
N LEU A 46 -35.16 86.95 -139.13
CA LEU A 46 -36.04 85.96 -138.50
C LEU A 46 -35.26 84.73 -138.00
N ASN A 47 -34.18 84.36 -138.70
CA ASN A 47 -33.34 83.21 -138.36
C ASN A 47 -32.51 83.45 -137.09
N GLU A 48 -31.98 84.66 -136.87
CA GLU A 48 -31.25 85.00 -135.64
C GLU A 48 -32.17 85.01 -134.43
N ILE A 49 -33.39 85.54 -134.56
CA ILE A 49 -34.41 85.50 -133.50
C ILE A 49 -34.79 84.05 -133.14
N GLN A 50 -34.90 83.18 -134.16
CA GLN A 50 -35.16 81.76 -133.93
C GLN A 50 -33.97 81.07 -133.25
N ALA A 51 -32.73 81.37 -133.64
CA ALA A 51 -31.53 80.84 -133.02
C ALA A 51 -31.39 81.27 -131.55
N ASP A 52 -31.64 82.54 -131.23
CA ASP A 52 -31.64 83.02 -129.83
C ASP A 52 -32.76 82.38 -129.01
N LYS A 53 -33.95 82.21 -129.60
CA LYS A 53 -35.05 81.50 -128.94
C LYS A 53 -34.69 80.05 -128.64
N ASP A 54 -34.08 79.34 -129.59
CA ASP A 54 -33.67 77.95 -129.42
C ASP A 54 -32.46 77.83 -128.49
N ARG A 55 -31.55 78.80 -128.49
CA ARG A 55 -30.48 78.94 -127.49
C ARG A 55 -31.05 79.11 -126.08
N MET A 56 -31.99 80.04 -125.88
CA MET A 56 -32.64 80.24 -124.58
C MET A 56 -33.39 78.97 -124.14
N ARG A 57 -34.09 78.30 -125.06
CA ARG A 57 -34.72 76.99 -124.77
C ARG A 57 -33.71 75.93 -124.36
N ALA A 58 -32.54 75.88 -125.01
CA ALA A 58 -31.48 74.95 -124.66
C ALA A 58 -30.84 75.29 -123.31
N GLU A 59 -30.59 76.56 -123.01
CA GLU A 59 -30.06 77.02 -121.73
C GLU A 59 -31.05 76.73 -120.58
N PHE A 60 -32.34 76.99 -120.78
CA PHE A 60 -33.38 76.60 -119.83
C PHE A 60 -33.46 75.08 -119.68
N ALA A 61 -33.49 74.31 -120.78
CA ALA A 61 -33.53 72.85 -120.71
C ALA A 61 -32.31 72.26 -119.99
N MET A 62 -31.11 72.77 -120.24
CA MET A 62 -29.87 72.34 -119.60
C MET A 62 -29.80 72.74 -118.13
N SER A 63 -30.21 73.95 -117.77
CA SER A 63 -30.26 74.40 -116.37
C SER A 63 -31.32 73.63 -115.58
N THR A 64 -32.52 73.42 -116.14
CA THR A 64 -33.54 72.55 -115.56
C THR A 64 -33.00 71.14 -115.39
N ARG A 65 -32.36 70.56 -116.41
CA ARG A 65 -31.76 69.22 -116.30
C ARG A 65 -30.66 69.13 -115.25
N ARG A 66 -29.80 70.16 -115.14
CA ARG A 66 -28.75 70.22 -114.13
C ARG A 66 -29.33 70.33 -112.72
N LEU A 67 -30.42 71.09 -112.53
CA LEU A 67 -31.17 71.17 -111.28
C LEU A 67 -31.86 69.85 -110.95
N GLU A 68 -32.51 69.19 -111.92
CA GLU A 68 -33.10 67.87 -111.71
C GLU A 68 -32.05 66.84 -111.28
N MET A 69 -30.87 66.85 -111.92
CA MET A 69 -29.77 65.96 -111.54
C MET A 69 -29.22 66.28 -110.16
N SER A 70 -29.05 67.56 -109.80
CA SER A 70 -28.58 67.93 -108.46
C SER A 70 -29.59 67.54 -107.40
N VAL A 71 -30.89 67.82 -107.61
CA VAL A 71 -31.99 67.39 -106.71
C VAL A 71 -32.01 65.87 -106.57
N LYS A 72 -31.86 65.11 -107.66
CA LYS A 72 -31.76 63.64 -107.59
C LYS A 72 -30.57 63.20 -106.75
N SER A 73 -29.38 63.76 -106.98
CA SER A 73 -28.17 63.41 -106.21
C SER A 73 -28.28 63.78 -104.72
N PHE A 74 -28.90 64.92 -104.40
CA PHE A 74 -29.14 65.30 -103.00
C PHE A 74 -30.19 64.41 -102.35
N ARG A 75 -31.24 64.02 -103.08
CA ARG A 75 -32.25 63.08 -102.59
C ARG A 75 -31.65 61.69 -102.34
N GLU A 76 -30.77 61.23 -103.22
CA GLU A 76 -30.05 59.97 -103.02
C GLU A 76 -29.15 60.02 -101.78
N LYS A 77 -28.34 61.08 -101.62
CA LYS A 77 -27.54 61.31 -100.41
C LYS A 77 -28.39 61.44 -99.14
N ALA A 78 -29.53 62.11 -99.21
CA ALA A 78 -30.44 62.22 -98.08
C ALA A 78 -31.02 60.84 -97.71
N ASN A 79 -31.40 60.03 -98.70
CA ASN A 79 -31.88 58.67 -98.45
C ASN A 79 -30.80 57.78 -97.83
N THR A 80 -29.54 57.85 -98.30
CA THR A 80 -28.44 57.08 -97.70
C THR A 80 -28.18 57.53 -96.27
N GLN A 81 -28.17 58.83 -96.00
CA GLN A 81 -28.00 59.37 -94.64
C GLN A 81 -29.15 58.94 -93.71
N VAL A 82 -30.40 58.94 -94.18
CA VAL A 82 -31.55 58.43 -93.39
C VAL A 82 -31.41 56.93 -93.11
N ALA A 83 -30.89 56.15 -94.06
CA ALA A 83 -30.62 54.73 -93.83
C ALA A 83 -29.49 54.52 -92.80
N GLU A 84 -28.40 55.30 -92.88
CA GLU A 84 -27.30 55.28 -91.90
C GLU A 84 -27.77 55.69 -90.49
N ILE A 85 -28.55 56.76 -90.37
CA ILE A 85 -29.15 57.19 -89.10
C ILE A 85 -30.05 56.10 -88.53
N SER A 86 -30.86 55.43 -89.37
CA SER A 86 -31.71 54.32 -88.93
C SER A 86 -30.88 53.16 -88.38
N ARG A 87 -29.79 52.78 -89.06
CA ARG A 87 -28.87 51.72 -88.61
C ARG A 87 -28.19 52.10 -87.29
N ASN A 88 -27.62 53.30 -87.20
CA ASN A 88 -26.97 53.79 -85.98
C ASN A 88 -27.96 53.86 -84.81
N ARG A 89 -29.23 54.22 -85.07
CA ARG A 89 -30.28 54.22 -84.04
C ARG A 89 -30.62 52.81 -83.56
N GLU A 90 -30.56 51.81 -84.43
CA GLU A 90 -30.74 50.41 -84.06
C GLU A 90 -29.57 49.88 -83.22
N GLU A 91 -28.33 50.20 -83.61
CA GLU A 91 -27.13 49.89 -82.82
C GLU A 91 -27.15 50.56 -81.44
N LEU A 92 -27.54 51.84 -81.36
CA LEU A 92 -27.69 52.54 -80.08
C LEU A 92 -28.76 51.90 -79.19
N LYS A 93 -29.88 51.43 -79.76
CA LYS A 93 -30.89 50.68 -79.00
C LYS A 93 -30.32 49.36 -78.48
N HIS A 94 -29.60 48.62 -79.31
CA HIS A 94 -28.99 47.36 -78.90
C HIS A 94 -27.94 47.56 -77.79
N LEU A 95 -27.08 48.56 -77.93
CA LEU A 95 -26.11 48.94 -76.89
C LEU A 95 -26.81 49.40 -75.61
N GLY A 96 -27.92 50.14 -75.71
CA GLY A 96 -28.74 50.52 -74.56
C GLY A 96 -29.28 49.29 -73.81
N LEU A 97 -29.84 48.32 -74.53
CA LEU A 97 -30.32 47.07 -73.92
C LEU A 97 -29.19 46.28 -73.24
N GLN A 98 -28.00 46.23 -73.84
CA GLN A 98 -26.85 45.57 -73.23
C GLN A 98 -26.36 46.28 -71.95
N ILE A 99 -26.41 47.62 -71.92
CA ILE A 99 -26.08 48.39 -70.72
C ILE A 99 -27.10 48.11 -69.62
N ASP A 100 -28.39 48.11 -69.95
CA ASP A 100 -29.46 47.80 -68.99
C ASP A 100 -29.32 46.39 -68.42
N GLU A 101 -29.05 45.39 -69.27
CA GLU A 101 -28.79 44.01 -68.85
C GLU A 101 -27.57 43.91 -67.94
N LYS A 102 -26.45 44.54 -68.30
CA LYS A 102 -25.25 44.55 -67.46
C LYS A 102 -25.48 45.27 -66.13
N ASN A 103 -26.22 46.37 -66.13
CA ASN A 103 -26.57 47.09 -64.90
C ASN A 103 -27.46 46.24 -63.98
N ALA A 104 -28.40 45.47 -64.55
CA ALA A 104 -29.20 44.52 -63.77
C ALA A 104 -28.32 43.42 -63.13
N VAL A 105 -27.37 42.87 -63.89
CA VAL A 105 -26.40 41.87 -63.36
C VAL A 105 -25.51 42.47 -62.28
N ILE A 106 -25.00 43.68 -62.48
CA ILE A 106 -24.17 44.38 -61.48
C ILE A 106 -24.98 44.59 -60.20
N SER A 107 -26.24 45.03 -60.29
CA SER A 107 -27.10 45.23 -59.13
C SER A 107 -27.37 43.93 -58.36
N ASP A 108 -27.61 42.81 -59.06
CA ASP A 108 -27.77 41.50 -58.42
C ASP A 108 -26.46 41.03 -57.75
N LEU A 109 -25.31 41.22 -58.41
CA LEU A 109 -24.01 40.89 -57.82
C LEU A 109 -23.69 41.76 -56.59
N GLU A 110 -24.02 43.05 -56.61
CA GLU A 110 -23.87 43.95 -55.46
C GLU A 110 -24.78 43.54 -54.31
N ALA A 111 -26.03 43.16 -54.60
CA ALA A 111 -26.96 42.65 -53.59
C ALA A 111 -26.42 41.37 -52.95
N ARG A 112 -25.95 40.39 -53.75
CA ARG A 112 -25.33 39.15 -53.25
C ARG A 112 -24.05 39.42 -52.46
N ALA A 113 -23.19 40.33 -52.91
CA ALA A 113 -21.99 40.71 -52.18
C ALA A 113 -22.32 41.35 -50.82
N SER A 114 -23.37 42.19 -50.77
CA SER A 114 -23.84 42.79 -49.52
C SER A 114 -24.41 41.74 -48.56
N GLN A 115 -25.12 40.73 -49.08
CA GLN A 115 -25.66 39.62 -48.29
C GLN A 115 -24.52 38.75 -47.74
N LEU A 116 -23.57 38.35 -48.58
CA LEU A 116 -22.41 37.56 -48.15
C LEU A 116 -21.56 38.28 -47.10
N ARG A 117 -21.41 39.60 -47.20
CA ARG A 117 -20.75 40.40 -46.16
C ARG A 117 -21.49 40.34 -44.83
N LYS A 118 -22.83 40.50 -44.85
CA LYS A 118 -23.65 40.36 -43.63
C LYS A 118 -23.57 38.97 -43.02
N GLU A 119 -23.60 37.92 -43.85
CA GLU A 119 -23.44 36.54 -43.39
C GLU A 119 -22.04 36.31 -42.79
N LEU A 120 -20.99 36.87 -43.39
CA LEU A 120 -19.63 36.80 -42.87
C LEU A 120 -19.52 37.51 -41.52
N ASP A 121 -20.07 38.71 -41.38
CA ASP A 121 -20.07 39.45 -40.12
C ASP A 121 -20.85 38.68 -39.02
N GLN A 122 -21.99 38.09 -39.37
CA GLN A 122 -22.76 37.25 -38.44
C GLN A 122 -21.98 36.01 -38.01
N ARG A 123 -21.29 35.33 -38.94
CA ARG A 123 -20.45 34.17 -38.62
C ARG A 123 -19.24 34.57 -37.78
N GLN A 124 -18.65 35.73 -38.04
CA GLN A 124 -17.55 36.27 -37.24
C GLN A 124 -17.99 36.53 -35.80
N MET A 125 -19.14 37.18 -35.60
CA MET A 125 -19.73 37.37 -34.25
C MET A 125 -20.03 36.04 -33.55
N GLN A 126 -20.54 35.04 -34.28
CA GLN A 126 -20.78 33.70 -33.73
C GLN A 126 -19.47 33.01 -33.33
N LEU A 127 -18.42 33.13 -34.13
CA LEU A 127 -17.10 32.59 -33.81
C LEU A 127 -16.54 33.25 -32.55
N GLU A 128 -16.62 34.57 -32.44
CA GLU A 128 -16.18 35.32 -31.25
C GLU A 128 -16.95 34.88 -29.99
N ASP A 129 -18.28 34.81 -30.02
CA ASP A 129 -19.11 34.33 -28.89
C ASP A 129 -18.78 32.87 -28.51
N THR A 130 -18.58 31.98 -29.50
CA THR A 130 -18.18 30.60 -29.21
C THR A 130 -16.77 30.49 -28.65
N GLN A 131 -15.85 31.34 -29.09
CA GLN A 131 -14.47 31.40 -28.58
C GLN A 131 -14.44 31.93 -27.14
N GLU A 132 -15.22 32.98 -26.83
CA GLU A 132 -15.38 33.48 -25.45
C GLU A 132 -15.98 32.41 -24.53
N ARG A 133 -17.02 31.69 -24.99
CA ARG A 133 -17.60 30.57 -24.25
C ARG A 133 -16.58 29.45 -24.04
N LEU A 134 -15.80 29.11 -25.05
CA LEU A 134 -14.76 28.07 -24.95
C LEU A 134 -13.70 28.46 -23.93
N GLN A 135 -13.19 29.70 -23.98
CA GLN A 135 -12.24 30.22 -23.00
C GLN A 135 -12.84 30.22 -21.59
N GLY A 136 -14.10 30.61 -21.44
CA GLY A 136 -14.81 30.56 -20.16
C GLY A 136 -14.97 29.14 -19.60
N VAL A 137 -15.22 28.16 -20.46
CA VAL A 137 -15.28 26.73 -20.07
C VAL A 137 -13.89 26.20 -19.73
N GLN A 138 -12.86 26.56 -20.50
CA GLN A 138 -11.48 26.18 -20.23
C GLN A 138 -11.02 26.71 -18.87
N ALA A 139 -11.25 27.99 -18.57
CA ALA A 139 -10.90 28.58 -17.27
C ALA A 139 -11.65 27.89 -16.10
N LYS A 140 -12.92 27.52 -16.29
CA LYS A 140 -13.67 26.74 -15.29
C LYS A 140 -13.10 25.35 -15.12
N LEU A 141 -12.67 24.70 -16.19
CA LEU A 141 -12.10 23.35 -16.16
C LEU A 141 -10.73 23.36 -15.46
N GLU A 142 -9.90 24.37 -15.73
CA GLU A 142 -8.64 24.59 -15.01
C GLU A 142 -8.87 24.84 -13.51
N ALA A 143 -9.83 25.69 -13.16
CA ALA A 143 -10.20 25.91 -11.76
C ALA A 143 -10.66 24.61 -11.07
N ARG A 144 -11.47 23.78 -11.75
CA ARG A 144 -11.89 22.47 -11.25
C ARG A 144 -10.75 21.47 -11.14
N ALA A 145 -9.81 21.47 -12.08
CA ALA A 145 -8.63 20.61 -12.01
C ALA A 145 -7.78 20.94 -10.78
N LEU A 146 -7.61 22.24 -10.49
CA LEU A 146 -6.87 22.71 -9.33
C LEU A 146 -7.62 22.44 -8.00
N GLU A 147 -8.95 22.56 -8.00
CA GLU A 147 -9.77 22.10 -6.87
C GLU A 147 -9.61 20.60 -6.61
N LEU A 148 -9.64 19.77 -7.66
CA LEU A 148 -9.45 18.32 -7.54
C LEU A 148 -8.05 17.96 -7.02
N GLU A 149 -7.02 18.69 -7.44
CA GLU A 149 -5.66 18.49 -6.94
C GLU A 149 -5.58 18.81 -5.44
N ARG A 150 -6.16 19.93 -4.99
CA ARG A 150 -6.26 20.25 -3.56
C ARG A 150 -7.03 19.20 -2.77
N GLU A 151 -8.15 18.70 -3.29
CA GLU A 151 -8.90 17.64 -2.61
C GLU A 151 -8.11 16.32 -2.55
N ARG A 152 -7.30 16.02 -3.57
CA ARG A 152 -6.39 14.87 -3.54
C ARG A 152 -5.31 15.03 -2.49
N GLU A 153 -4.65 16.19 -2.42
CA GLU A 153 -3.65 16.47 -1.38
C GLU A 153 -4.25 16.29 0.02
N ARG A 154 -5.46 16.82 0.27
CA ARG A 154 -6.14 16.61 1.55
C ARG A 154 -6.50 15.15 1.81
N ALA A 155 -6.92 14.42 0.79
CA ALA A 155 -7.23 13.00 0.92
C ALA A 155 -5.97 12.18 1.27
N ASP A 156 -4.82 12.53 0.67
CA ASP A 156 -3.53 11.91 0.96
C ASP A 156 -3.06 12.25 2.38
N GLU A 157 -3.18 13.50 2.82
CA GLU A 157 -2.91 13.91 4.20
C GLU A 157 -3.81 13.17 5.21
N LEU A 158 -5.10 13.04 4.92
CA LEU A 158 -6.04 12.28 5.75
C LEU A 158 -5.70 10.79 5.78
N SER A 159 -5.28 10.21 4.65
CA SER A 159 -4.82 8.82 4.55
C SER A 159 -3.55 8.58 5.40
N LEU A 160 -2.57 9.49 5.31
CA LEU A 160 -1.34 9.43 6.09
C LEU A 160 -1.61 9.58 7.59
N THR A 161 -2.44 10.55 7.99
CA THR A 161 -2.81 10.74 9.40
C THR A 161 -3.62 9.57 9.96
N SER A 162 -4.52 8.98 9.16
CA SER A 162 -5.24 7.75 9.51
C SER A 162 -4.29 6.57 9.70
N SER A 163 -3.35 6.37 8.77
CA SER A 163 -2.34 5.31 8.86
C SER A 163 -1.43 5.48 10.07
N ASN A 164 -1.00 6.71 10.36
CA ASN A 164 -0.24 7.03 11.57
C ASN A 164 -1.04 6.73 12.83
N ARG A 165 -2.33 7.09 12.87
CA ARG A 165 -3.20 6.78 14.00
C ARG A 165 -3.43 5.29 14.16
N GLN A 166 -3.51 4.53 13.07
CA GLN A 166 -3.59 3.08 13.11
C GLN A 166 -2.32 2.45 13.70
N ILE A 167 -1.15 2.95 13.29
CA ILE A 167 0.14 2.51 13.88
C ILE A 167 0.18 2.83 15.38
N GLU A 168 -0.28 4.03 15.78
CA GLU A 168 -0.36 4.40 17.20
C GLU A 168 -1.32 3.50 17.97
N ILE A 169 -2.49 3.18 17.43
CA ILE A 169 -3.46 2.26 18.04
C ILE A 169 -2.81 0.88 18.22
N VAL A 170 -2.19 0.31 17.19
CA VAL A 170 -1.51 -0.99 17.27
C VAL A 170 -0.38 -0.94 18.30
N SER A 171 0.40 0.14 18.34
CA SER A 171 1.43 0.32 19.36
C SER A 171 0.84 0.35 20.78
N ARG A 172 -0.30 1.04 20.99
CA ARG A 172 -0.99 1.07 22.29
C ARG A 172 -1.61 -0.28 22.64
N GLU A 173 -2.14 -1.01 21.67
CA GLU A 173 -2.65 -2.38 21.87
C GLU A 173 -1.53 -3.31 22.30
N THR A 174 -0.36 -3.28 21.66
CA THR A 174 0.81 -4.07 22.09
C THR A 174 1.31 -3.67 23.48
N GLU A 175 1.25 -2.38 23.84
CA GLU A 175 1.59 -1.90 25.19
C GLU A 175 0.58 -2.42 26.23
N ILE A 176 -0.71 -2.40 25.92
CA ILE A 176 -1.77 -2.96 26.77
C ILE A 176 -1.60 -4.47 26.92
N GLU A 177 -1.29 -5.21 25.85
CA GLU A 177 -1.03 -6.65 25.91
C GLU A 177 0.18 -6.97 26.78
N ARG A 178 1.28 -6.22 26.62
CA ARG A 178 2.47 -6.36 27.47
C ARG A 178 2.15 -6.09 28.93
N LEU A 179 1.48 -4.98 29.24
CA LEU A 179 1.07 -4.66 30.62
C LEU A 179 0.10 -5.72 31.18
N SER A 180 -0.75 -6.29 30.34
CA SER A 180 -1.66 -7.38 30.73
C SER A 180 -0.90 -8.66 31.04
N ALA A 181 0.11 -9.01 30.24
CA ALA A 181 0.99 -10.14 30.50
C ALA A 181 1.83 -9.93 31.78
N ASP A 182 2.36 -8.73 31.99
CA ASP A 182 3.08 -8.35 33.21
C ASP A 182 2.16 -8.43 34.44
N MET A 183 0.91 -7.97 34.33
CA MET A 183 -0.08 -8.11 35.39
C MET A 183 -0.39 -9.58 35.71
N GLU A 184 -0.56 -10.44 34.71
CA GLU A 184 -0.76 -11.88 34.92
C GLU A 184 0.47 -12.56 35.52
N ALA A 185 1.68 -12.18 35.10
CA ALA A 185 2.93 -12.66 35.69
C ALA A 185 3.05 -12.23 37.17
N ILE A 186 2.73 -10.98 37.50
CA ILE A 186 2.70 -10.50 38.89
C ILE A 186 1.62 -11.23 39.70
N ARG A 187 0.44 -11.48 39.13
CA ARG A 187 -0.62 -12.27 39.77
C ARG A 187 -0.19 -13.71 40.03
N ALA A 188 0.49 -14.34 39.08
CA ALA A 188 1.04 -15.69 39.23
C ALA A 188 2.14 -15.71 40.30
N ALA A 189 3.11 -14.80 40.24
CA ALA A 189 4.16 -14.66 41.25
C ALA A 189 3.57 -14.39 42.64
N ARG A 190 2.50 -13.60 42.75
CA ARG A 190 1.77 -13.39 44.01
C ARG A 190 1.13 -14.69 44.51
N ARG A 191 0.47 -15.46 43.63
CA ARG A 191 -0.11 -16.77 44.00
C ARG A 191 0.96 -17.75 44.46
N ASP A 192 2.09 -17.82 43.77
CA ASP A 192 3.21 -18.68 44.13
C ASP A 192 3.84 -18.26 45.46
N ASN A 193 4.03 -16.95 45.68
CA ASN A 193 4.48 -16.40 46.95
C ASN A 193 3.49 -16.66 48.09
N GLU A 194 2.19 -16.51 47.87
CA GLU A 194 1.16 -16.85 48.86
C GLU A 194 1.15 -18.36 49.16
N ALA A 195 1.33 -19.22 48.14
CA ALA A 195 1.44 -20.66 48.32
C ALA A 195 2.72 -21.04 49.07
N ALA A 196 3.85 -20.41 48.76
CA ALA A 196 5.11 -20.59 49.46
C ALA A 196 5.02 -20.10 50.91
N ALA A 197 4.39 -18.95 51.16
CA ALA A 197 4.14 -18.44 52.50
C ALA A 197 3.24 -19.39 53.31
N ARG A 198 2.19 -19.95 52.71
CA ARG A 198 1.35 -20.98 53.35
C ARG A 198 2.14 -22.24 53.68
N LYS A 199 2.98 -22.72 52.76
CA LYS A 199 3.87 -23.88 53.02
C LYS A 199 4.83 -23.58 54.17
N ALA A 200 5.52 -22.45 54.12
CA ALA A 200 6.40 -22.00 55.19
C ALA A 200 5.67 -21.85 56.52
N GLU A 201 4.43 -21.36 56.54
CA GLU A 201 3.61 -21.28 57.75
C GLU A 201 3.27 -22.69 58.29
N THR A 202 2.90 -23.64 57.42
CA THR A 202 2.64 -25.03 57.84
C THR A 202 3.90 -25.74 58.33
N GLU A 203 5.04 -25.52 57.68
CA GLU A 203 6.34 -26.04 58.10
C GLU A 203 6.79 -25.41 59.42
N ALA A 204 6.59 -24.10 59.61
CA ALA A 204 6.86 -23.42 60.86
C ALA A 204 5.97 -23.93 62.00
N LYS A 205 4.68 -24.19 61.73
CA LYS A 205 3.77 -24.83 62.70
C LYS A 205 4.24 -26.25 63.05
N ALA A 206 4.57 -27.07 62.05
CA ALA A 206 5.09 -28.42 62.26
C ALA A 206 6.42 -28.42 63.03
N ALA A 207 7.33 -27.47 62.71
CA ALA A 207 8.58 -27.28 63.42
C ALA A 207 8.35 -26.83 64.87
N HIS A 208 7.39 -25.94 65.11
CA HIS A 208 6.98 -25.56 66.46
C HIS A 208 6.41 -26.74 67.25
N GLU A 209 5.56 -27.58 66.64
CA GLU A 209 5.02 -28.78 67.26
C GLU A 209 6.13 -29.81 67.56
N ALA A 210 7.06 -29.99 66.63
CA ALA A 210 8.23 -30.86 66.81
C ALA A 210 9.14 -30.36 67.93
N LEU A 211 9.42 -29.05 67.98
CA LEU A 211 10.18 -28.43 69.05
C LEU A 211 9.45 -28.58 70.39
N ALA A 212 8.14 -28.36 70.43
CA ALA A 212 7.35 -28.59 71.65
C ALA A 212 7.37 -30.07 72.09
N ALA A 213 7.38 -31.01 71.15
CA ALA A 213 7.52 -32.43 71.44
C ALA A 213 8.92 -32.78 71.98
N GLU A 214 9.98 -32.24 71.39
CA GLU A 214 11.35 -32.38 71.89
C GLU A 214 11.54 -31.72 73.26
N SER A 215 11.00 -30.52 73.49
CA SER A 215 11.00 -29.87 74.81
C SER A 215 10.26 -30.72 75.85
N ARG A 216 9.13 -31.35 75.50
CA ARG A 216 8.43 -32.30 76.40
C ARG A 216 9.24 -33.57 76.66
N LYS A 217 10.03 -34.04 75.68
CA LYS A 217 10.94 -35.19 75.87
C LYS A 217 12.11 -34.79 76.77
N LEU A 218 12.70 -33.62 76.54
CA LEU A 218 13.74 -33.00 77.37
C LEU A 218 13.25 -32.88 78.81
N GLU A 219 12.07 -32.30 79.02
CA GLU A 219 11.46 -32.18 80.35
C GLU A 219 11.23 -33.56 81.00
N LYS A 220 10.82 -34.58 80.21
CA LYS A 220 10.70 -35.96 80.71
C LYS A 220 12.06 -36.57 81.07
N THR A 221 13.11 -36.29 80.30
CA THR A 221 14.47 -36.77 80.59
C THR A 221 15.10 -36.02 81.76
N GLU A 222 14.86 -34.72 81.90
CA GLU A 222 15.24 -33.91 83.05
C GLU A 222 14.56 -34.43 84.31
N ARG A 223 13.25 -34.67 84.29
CA ARG A 223 12.55 -35.32 85.42
C ARG A 223 13.08 -36.72 85.74
N LYS A 224 13.56 -37.47 84.74
CA LYS A 224 14.23 -38.76 84.98
C LYS A 224 15.62 -38.56 85.60
N LEU A 225 16.36 -37.55 85.16
CA LEU A 225 17.63 -37.14 85.73
C LEU A 225 17.46 -36.70 87.17
N GLU A 226 16.48 -35.84 87.48
CA GLU A 226 16.13 -35.43 88.84
C GLU A 226 15.77 -36.64 89.71
N ARG A 227 14.98 -37.59 89.20
CA ARG A 227 14.69 -38.85 89.93
C ARG A 227 15.95 -39.67 90.16
N LEU A 228 16.84 -39.79 89.16
CA LEU A 228 18.10 -40.51 89.32
C LEU A 228 19.02 -39.79 90.31
N MET A 229 19.11 -38.47 90.26
CA MET A 229 19.83 -37.65 91.23
C MET A 229 19.25 -37.82 92.64
N ALA A 230 17.93 -37.86 92.80
CA ALA A 230 17.28 -38.15 94.08
C ALA A 230 17.57 -39.58 94.57
N THR A 231 17.62 -40.57 93.67
CA THR A 231 18.02 -41.94 94.06
C THR A 231 19.52 -42.04 94.38
N LEU A 232 20.36 -41.21 93.78
CA LEU A 232 21.77 -41.11 94.12
C LEU A 232 21.93 -40.43 95.47
N SER A 233 21.22 -39.33 95.75
CA SER A 233 21.25 -38.68 97.07
C SER A 233 20.70 -39.60 98.17
N ASP A 234 19.63 -40.35 97.91
CA ASP A 234 19.11 -41.36 98.85
C ASP A 234 20.13 -42.49 99.11
N ARG A 235 20.93 -42.84 98.10
CA ARG A 235 22.02 -43.82 98.25
C ARG A 235 23.22 -43.24 98.97
N GLU A 236 23.59 -42.00 98.69
CA GLU A 236 24.62 -41.26 99.43
C GLU A 236 24.21 -41.10 100.90
N GLU A 237 22.96 -40.74 101.20
CA GLU A 237 22.45 -40.73 102.58
C GLU A 237 22.46 -42.10 103.25
N ARG A 238 22.20 -43.18 102.51
CA ARG A 238 22.30 -44.56 103.04
C ARG A 238 23.75 -44.95 103.31
N LEU A 239 24.69 -44.50 102.49
CA LEU A 239 26.12 -44.68 102.71
C LEU A 239 26.58 -43.87 103.93
N ASP A 240 26.18 -42.61 104.06
CA ASP A 240 26.46 -41.77 105.23
C ASP A 240 25.92 -42.39 106.54
N ARG A 241 24.74 -43.01 106.50
CA ARG A 241 24.19 -43.73 107.66
C ARG A 241 25.01 -44.97 108.01
N ARG A 242 25.44 -45.75 106.99
CA ARG A 242 26.34 -46.91 107.16
C ARG A 242 27.72 -46.51 107.70
N GLU A 243 28.24 -45.36 107.27
CA GLU A 243 29.51 -44.82 107.78
C GLU A 243 29.39 -44.36 109.24
N LYS A 244 28.26 -43.75 109.63
CA LYS A 244 27.98 -43.39 111.03
C LYS A 244 27.79 -44.61 111.95
N GLU A 245 27.28 -45.73 111.44
CA GLU A 245 27.21 -47.01 112.18
C GLU A 245 28.59 -47.66 112.35
N LEU A 246 29.46 -47.57 111.33
CA LEU A 246 30.86 -48.02 111.41
C LEU A 246 31.72 -47.17 112.36
N ALA A 247 31.38 -45.90 112.56
CA ALA A 247 32.03 -45.04 113.54
C ALA A 247 31.69 -45.45 114.98
N ARG A 248 30.43 -45.81 115.27
CA ARG A 248 29.98 -46.25 116.60
C ARG A 248 30.56 -47.62 117.00
N LEU A 249 30.65 -48.57 116.06
CA LEU A 249 31.27 -49.89 116.32
C LEU A 249 32.78 -49.83 116.57
N ARG A 250 33.46 -48.76 116.16
CA ARG A 250 34.89 -48.52 116.48
C ARG A 250 35.09 -47.91 117.88
N GLU A 251 34.09 -47.25 118.43
CA GLU A 251 34.13 -46.64 119.76
C GLU A 251 33.86 -47.68 120.86
N ASP A 252 32.93 -48.60 120.63
CA ASP A 252 32.62 -49.73 121.54
C ASP A 252 33.77 -50.75 121.66
N MET A 253 34.59 -50.91 120.60
CA MET A 253 35.78 -51.77 120.61
C MET A 253 36.99 -51.18 121.37
N LYS A 254 36.93 -49.90 121.76
CA LYS A 254 38.00 -49.20 122.48
C LYS A 254 37.80 -49.20 124.00
N ALA A 255 36.58 -49.36 124.49
CA ALA A 255 36.24 -49.39 125.92
C ALA A 255 36.43 -50.77 126.60
N LEU A 256 36.45 -51.87 125.84
CA LEU A 256 36.55 -53.24 126.38
C LEU A 256 37.98 -53.81 126.44
N ARG A 257 39.00 -53.01 126.13
CA ARG A 257 40.41 -53.47 126.00
C ARG A 257 41.38 -52.96 127.09
N ALA A 258 40.88 -52.38 128.18
CA ALA A 258 41.73 -51.78 129.22
C ALA A 258 41.56 -52.37 130.64
N SER A 259 41.16 -53.64 130.77
CA SER A 259 41.23 -54.35 132.05
C SER A 259 41.40 -55.86 131.89
N SER A 260 42.45 -56.38 132.52
CA SER A 260 42.69 -57.78 132.91
C SER A 260 43.34 -58.75 131.92
N ASP A 261 44.67 -58.65 131.88
CA ASP A 261 45.71 -59.68 131.99
C ASP A 261 45.41 -61.20 131.96
N ALA A 262 46.32 -61.87 131.23
CA ALA A 262 47.04 -63.12 131.52
C ALA A 262 46.30 -64.47 131.64
N GLY A 263 46.66 -65.42 130.76
CA GLY A 263 46.52 -66.86 131.06
C GLY A 263 46.45 -67.83 129.87
N SER A 264 47.61 -68.30 129.40
CA SER A 264 47.90 -69.59 128.71
C SER A 264 47.09 -69.99 127.46
N ARG A 265 47.72 -70.10 126.29
CA ARG A 265 48.42 -71.31 125.78
C ARG A 265 47.59 -72.61 125.86
N ALA A 266 46.96 -72.95 124.74
CA ALA A 266 46.74 -74.32 124.26
C ALA A 266 46.68 -74.23 122.72
N ALA A 267 47.79 -74.51 122.04
CA ALA A 267 48.02 -75.80 121.40
C ALA A 267 46.99 -76.06 120.29
N SER A 268 47.28 -75.68 119.04
CA SER A 268 48.06 -76.55 118.13
C SER A 268 47.62 -78.01 118.17
N THR A 269 46.33 -78.26 117.90
CA THR A 269 45.79 -79.53 117.38
C THR A 269 44.56 -79.14 116.56
N ALA A 270 44.68 -78.98 115.24
CA ALA A 270 44.07 -79.94 114.31
C ALA A 270 44.50 -79.64 112.86
N GLU A 271 45.74 -79.20 112.64
CA GLU A 271 46.38 -79.14 111.32
C GLU A 271 46.94 -80.52 110.89
N GLN A 272 46.50 -81.59 111.56
CA GLN A 272 46.83 -82.99 111.25
C GLN A 272 45.59 -83.88 111.11
N GLU A 273 44.48 -83.31 110.66
CA GLU A 273 43.39 -84.09 110.08
C GLU A 273 43.04 -83.55 108.70
N LYS A 274 43.52 -84.26 107.67
CA LYS A 274 42.99 -84.24 106.29
C LYS A 274 43.91 -83.75 105.15
N VAL A 275 45.23 -83.78 105.40
CA VAL A 275 46.16 -84.58 104.56
C VAL A 275 45.77 -86.08 104.57
N ARG A 276 44.94 -86.46 105.55
CA ARG A 276 44.17 -87.71 105.64
C ARG A 276 43.01 -87.88 104.62
N LEU A 277 42.65 -86.88 103.79
CA LEU A 277 41.60 -87.06 102.76
C LEU A 277 42.07 -86.99 101.32
N GLU A 278 43.34 -86.67 101.07
CA GLU A 278 43.95 -86.90 99.75
C GLU A 278 44.31 -88.39 99.54
N GLY A 279 44.31 -89.20 100.62
CA GLY A 279 44.50 -90.65 100.57
C GLY A 279 43.24 -91.48 100.24
N ASP A 280 42.04 -90.96 100.49
CA ASP A 280 40.81 -91.77 100.39
C ASP A 280 39.98 -91.48 99.12
N LEU A 281 40.35 -90.46 98.32
CA LEU A 281 39.81 -90.20 96.98
C LEU A 281 40.32 -91.19 95.92
N ALA A 282 41.34 -92.00 96.23
CA ALA A 282 41.81 -93.09 95.39
C ALA A 282 41.20 -94.47 95.74
N ALA A 283 40.52 -94.60 96.89
CA ALA A 283 39.95 -95.87 97.36
C ALA A 283 38.41 -95.94 97.27
N MET A 284 37.71 -94.82 97.03
CA MET A 284 36.28 -94.80 96.70
C MET A 284 36.00 -94.68 95.19
N ALA A 285 37.01 -94.98 94.35
CA ALA A 285 36.80 -95.58 93.03
C ALA A 285 36.34 -97.04 93.13
N LEU A 286 36.34 -97.61 94.35
CA LEU A 286 35.86 -98.96 94.64
C LEU A 286 34.56 -98.95 95.46
N GLN A 287 33.67 -98.00 95.17
CA GLN A 287 32.21 -98.19 95.32
C GLN A 287 31.47 -97.88 93.99
N MET A 288 32.02 -98.36 92.88
CA MET A 288 31.27 -98.65 91.64
C MET A 288 30.29 -99.84 91.81
N GLN A 289 30.22 -100.47 92.98
CA GLN A 289 29.49 -101.75 93.06
C GLN A 289 28.70 -102.04 94.34
N THR A 290 28.42 -101.07 95.21
CA THR A 290 27.43 -101.18 96.32
C THR A 290 27.48 -99.84 97.07
N LEU A 291 26.54 -98.90 97.04
CA LEU A 291 25.08 -98.90 97.14
C LEU A 291 24.63 -97.60 96.42
N LEU A 292 23.77 -97.51 95.40
CA LEU A 292 22.50 -98.18 95.11
C LEU A 292 21.52 -98.33 96.28
N GLU A 293 21.55 -97.37 97.20
CA GLU A 293 20.43 -97.07 98.08
C GLU A 293 20.52 -95.62 98.58
N GLY A 294 19.65 -94.73 98.07
CA GLY A 294 19.23 -93.52 98.79
C GLY A 294 19.43 -92.15 98.10
N ALA A 295 18.29 -91.48 97.83
CA ALA A 295 18.05 -90.07 97.44
C ALA A 295 18.33 -89.68 95.96
N LYS A 296 17.34 -89.67 95.03
CA LYS A 296 16.26 -88.66 94.75
C LYS A 296 16.81 -87.26 94.42
N GLY A 297 16.41 -86.52 93.38
CA GLY A 297 15.17 -86.52 92.58
C GLY A 297 14.67 -85.08 92.37
N GLY A 298 15.52 -84.15 91.89
CA GLY A 298 15.17 -82.73 91.74
C GLY A 298 15.89 -81.92 90.64
N ASP A 299 16.93 -82.46 89.99
CA ASP A 299 17.75 -81.67 89.04
C ASP A 299 17.36 -81.82 87.56
N VAL A 300 16.35 -82.65 87.25
CA VAL A 300 15.93 -82.93 85.86
C VAL A 300 14.96 -81.84 85.32
N GLU A 301 14.26 -81.13 86.20
CA GLU A 301 13.18 -80.20 85.80
C GLU A 301 13.68 -78.81 85.37
N LYS A 302 14.86 -78.38 85.85
CA LYS A 302 15.44 -77.07 85.50
C LYS A 302 16.11 -77.04 84.11
N ALA A 303 16.53 -78.19 83.59
CA ALA A 303 17.17 -78.26 82.27
C ALA A 303 16.15 -78.16 81.12
N VAL A 304 14.91 -78.61 81.34
CA VAL A 304 13.88 -78.67 80.30
C VAL A 304 13.19 -77.32 80.05
N SER A 305 13.12 -76.44 81.06
CA SER A 305 12.47 -75.12 80.92
C SER A 305 13.31 -74.12 80.11
N LEU A 306 14.63 -74.13 80.27
CA LEU A 306 15.55 -73.22 79.55
C LEU A 306 15.58 -73.47 78.03
N LEU A 307 15.46 -74.72 77.60
CA LEU A 307 15.43 -75.07 76.17
C LEU A 307 14.14 -74.61 75.47
N LYS A 308 13.01 -74.60 76.19
CA LYS A 308 11.70 -74.23 75.63
C LYS A 308 11.55 -72.73 75.41
N ASP A 309 12.21 -71.91 76.22
CA ASP A 309 12.16 -70.45 76.10
C ASP A 309 13.06 -69.90 74.98
N ASN A 310 14.18 -70.58 74.68
CA ASN A 310 15.05 -70.20 73.57
C ASN A 310 14.40 -70.47 72.20
N GLY A 311 13.63 -71.55 72.04
CA GLY A 311 12.90 -71.84 70.80
C GLY A 311 11.87 -70.77 70.43
N LYS A 312 11.16 -70.21 71.42
CA LYS A 312 10.14 -69.17 71.20
C LYS A 312 10.71 -67.82 70.78
N ARG A 313 11.97 -67.52 71.11
CA ARG A 313 12.64 -66.27 70.72
C ARG A 313 13.03 -66.28 69.24
N VAL A 314 13.49 -67.41 68.73
CA VAL A 314 13.93 -67.56 67.33
C VAL A 314 12.75 -67.50 66.36
N GLU A 315 11.61 -68.08 66.72
CA GLU A 315 10.42 -68.08 65.86
C GLU A 315 9.80 -66.68 65.68
N LYS A 316 9.93 -65.80 66.68
CA LYS A 316 9.49 -64.40 66.57
C LYS A 316 10.36 -63.59 65.61
N ALA A 317 11.69 -63.76 65.68
CA ALA A 317 12.63 -63.05 64.81
C ALA A 317 12.45 -63.40 63.32
N LEU A 318 12.11 -64.66 63.00
CA LEU A 318 11.89 -65.08 61.62
C LEU A 318 10.62 -64.44 61.00
N LYS A 319 9.55 -64.30 61.79
CA LYS A 319 8.28 -63.70 61.34
C LYS A 319 8.38 -62.18 61.14
N GLU A 320 9.23 -61.52 61.90
CA GLU A 320 9.54 -60.09 61.71
C GLU A 320 10.29 -59.88 60.38
N ALA A 321 11.35 -60.67 60.13
CA ALA A 321 12.17 -60.56 58.92
C ALA A 321 11.39 -60.84 57.62
N GLU A 322 10.44 -61.78 57.63
CA GLU A 322 9.59 -62.05 56.47
C GLU A 322 8.55 -60.95 56.17
N LYS A 323 8.20 -60.12 57.16
CA LYS A 323 7.29 -58.99 56.94
C LYS A 323 8.02 -57.82 56.28
N GLU A 324 9.24 -57.53 56.72
CA GLU A 324 10.08 -56.47 56.13
C GLU A 324 10.45 -56.78 54.68
N ASN A 325 10.79 -58.04 54.38
CA ASN A 325 11.13 -58.44 53.02
C ASN A 325 9.93 -58.33 52.04
N ARG A 326 8.70 -58.47 52.54
CA ARG A 326 7.47 -58.26 51.76
C ARG A 326 7.12 -56.79 51.55
N SER A 327 7.48 -55.88 52.47
CA SER A 327 7.26 -54.44 52.24
C SER A 327 8.24 -53.91 51.21
N LEU A 328 9.52 -54.26 51.34
CA LEU A 328 10.58 -53.81 50.43
C LEU A 328 10.33 -54.24 48.96
N LYS A 329 9.78 -55.44 48.73
CA LYS A 329 9.40 -55.88 47.38
C LYS A 329 8.21 -55.13 46.76
N ARG A 330 7.35 -54.51 47.56
CA ARG A 330 6.23 -53.69 47.04
C ARG A 330 6.73 -52.30 46.65
N ASP A 331 7.59 -51.71 47.47
CA ASP A 331 8.12 -50.36 47.24
C ASP A 331 8.96 -50.32 45.94
N LEU A 332 9.72 -51.38 45.67
CA LEU A 332 10.52 -51.52 44.45
C LEU A 332 9.65 -51.57 43.16
N LYS A 333 8.51 -52.25 43.20
CA LYS A 333 7.59 -52.34 42.05
C LYS A 333 6.84 -51.02 41.78
N VAL A 334 6.61 -50.22 42.81
CA VAL A 334 5.99 -48.89 42.65
C VAL A 334 6.99 -47.94 41.99
N GLN A 335 8.26 -48.00 42.38
CA GLN A 335 9.32 -47.15 41.83
C GLN A 335 9.62 -47.45 40.36
N GLU A 336 9.59 -48.72 39.95
CA GLU A 336 9.81 -49.10 38.54
C GLU A 336 8.68 -48.64 37.61
N ARG A 337 7.43 -48.60 38.08
CA ARG A 337 6.28 -48.13 37.28
C ARG A 337 6.31 -46.62 37.08
N ALA A 338 6.60 -45.85 38.14
CA ALA A 338 6.72 -44.39 38.05
C ALA A 338 7.80 -43.96 37.05
N ARG A 339 8.94 -44.67 37.00
CA ARG A 339 10.04 -44.35 36.08
C ARG A 339 9.70 -44.58 34.60
N ASN A 340 8.87 -45.58 34.29
CA ASN A 340 8.53 -45.91 32.91
C ASN A 340 7.46 -44.96 32.34
N ASP A 341 6.50 -44.55 33.16
CA ASP A 341 5.43 -43.63 32.73
C ASP A 341 6.01 -42.23 32.42
N ASP A 342 6.93 -41.72 33.25
CA ASP A 342 7.61 -40.44 33.01
C ASP A 342 8.43 -40.44 31.70
N TRP A 343 8.99 -41.59 31.33
CA TRP A 343 9.80 -41.73 30.11
C TRP A 343 8.94 -41.73 28.83
N GLU A 344 7.74 -42.33 28.86
CA GLU A 344 6.83 -42.31 27.71
C GLU A 344 6.26 -40.92 27.44
N ASP A 345 5.91 -40.17 28.49
CA ASP A 345 5.34 -38.82 28.35
C ASP A 345 6.36 -37.83 27.78
N GLN A 346 7.63 -37.91 28.21
CA GLN A 346 8.71 -37.10 27.64
C GLN A 346 8.96 -37.38 26.16
N LYS A 347 8.77 -38.64 25.72
CA LYS A 347 8.97 -39.04 24.32
C LYS A 347 7.84 -38.51 23.43
N ARG A 348 6.59 -38.54 23.92
CA ARG A 348 5.42 -37.97 23.21
C ARG A 348 5.51 -36.46 23.06
N GLN A 349 5.90 -35.75 24.13
CA GLN A 349 6.08 -34.30 24.08
C GLN A 349 7.20 -33.88 23.12
N ASN A 350 8.33 -34.61 23.11
CA ASN A 350 9.40 -34.36 22.14
C ASN A 350 8.99 -34.62 20.69
N ALA A 351 8.12 -35.60 20.43
CA ALA A 351 7.60 -35.86 19.09
C ALA A 351 6.70 -34.71 18.60
N LEU A 352 5.78 -34.23 19.45
CA LEU A 352 4.90 -33.10 19.16
C LEU A 352 5.70 -31.80 18.93
N LEU A 353 6.71 -31.54 19.77
CA LEU A 353 7.58 -30.38 19.61
C LEU A 353 8.36 -30.43 18.28
N ARG A 354 8.85 -31.61 17.88
CA ARG A 354 9.53 -31.79 16.59
C ARG A 354 8.59 -31.56 15.40
N GLU A 355 7.33 -31.96 15.50
CA GLU A 355 6.33 -31.72 14.46
C GLU A 355 6.03 -30.21 14.32
N GLN A 356 5.77 -29.53 15.43
CA GLN A 356 5.51 -28.08 15.46
C GLN A 356 6.69 -27.26 14.92
N ILE A 357 7.93 -27.63 15.29
CA ILE A 357 9.14 -26.96 14.78
C ILE A 357 9.26 -27.15 13.26
N ASN A 358 8.96 -28.35 12.75
CA ASN A 358 9.05 -28.62 11.31
C ASN A 358 7.96 -27.87 10.53
N ASP A 359 6.76 -27.70 11.08
CA ASP A 359 5.69 -26.94 10.43
C ASP A 359 5.99 -25.44 10.42
N LEU A 360 6.47 -24.90 11.55
CA LEU A 360 6.90 -23.50 11.63
C LEU A 360 8.08 -23.21 10.69
N ALA A 361 9.05 -24.11 10.61
CA ALA A 361 10.17 -23.99 9.68
C ALA A 361 9.69 -23.99 8.22
N ALA A 362 8.69 -24.81 7.87
CA ALA A 362 8.13 -24.83 6.52
C ALA A 362 7.42 -23.51 6.17
N GLU A 363 6.70 -22.93 7.11
CA GLU A 363 6.00 -21.65 6.93
C GLU A 363 6.97 -20.47 6.79
N VAL A 364 8.05 -20.44 7.58
CA VAL A 364 9.11 -19.43 7.47
C VAL A 364 9.83 -19.54 6.13
N VAL A 365 10.16 -20.76 5.67
CA VAL A 365 10.78 -20.99 4.36
C VAL A 365 9.85 -20.58 3.21
N ARG A 366 8.54 -20.83 3.32
CA ARG A 366 7.57 -20.33 2.34
C ARG A 366 7.53 -18.80 2.32
N LEU A 367 7.44 -18.16 3.48
CA LEU A 367 7.34 -16.70 3.58
C LEU A 367 8.60 -16.02 3.02
N THR A 368 9.78 -16.56 3.33
CA THR A 368 11.06 -16.07 2.78
C THR A 368 11.15 -16.27 1.27
N ALA A 369 10.74 -17.43 0.75
CA ALA A 369 10.66 -17.65 -0.71
C ALA A 369 9.70 -16.66 -1.40
N THR A 370 8.56 -16.31 -0.78
CA THR A 370 7.65 -15.29 -1.33
C THR A 370 8.20 -13.88 -1.29
N LEU A 371 8.99 -13.55 -0.27
CA LEU A 371 9.60 -12.22 -0.11
C LEU A 371 10.80 -12.00 -1.05
N GLU A 372 11.59 -13.04 -1.30
CA GLU A 372 12.77 -12.99 -2.19
C GLU A 372 12.40 -13.05 -3.68
N GLY A 373 11.19 -13.50 -4.01
CA GLY A 373 10.68 -13.53 -5.39
C GLY A 373 11.29 -14.64 -6.26
N PRO A 374 11.12 -14.58 -7.59
CA PRO A 374 11.40 -15.70 -8.50
C PRO A 374 12.88 -16.14 -8.59
N GLN A 375 13.82 -15.34 -8.06
CA GLN A 375 15.26 -15.61 -8.07
C GLN A 375 15.78 -16.16 -6.73
N SER A 376 14.91 -16.53 -5.80
CA SER A 376 15.32 -17.08 -4.52
C SER A 376 16.08 -18.41 -4.69
N PRO A 377 17.25 -18.60 -4.05
CA PRO A 377 17.99 -19.87 -4.06
C PRO A 377 17.22 -21.01 -3.37
N ILE A 378 16.14 -20.70 -2.64
CA ILE A 378 15.25 -21.66 -1.98
C ILE A 378 14.51 -22.51 -3.02
N HIS A 379 14.15 -21.94 -4.18
CA HIS A 379 13.48 -22.69 -5.25
C HIS A 379 14.39 -23.78 -5.84
N ASP A 380 15.66 -23.45 -6.06
CA ASP A 380 16.67 -24.41 -6.54
C ASP A 380 16.93 -25.50 -5.49
N ALA A 381 16.99 -25.14 -4.20
CA ALA A 381 17.15 -26.09 -3.11
C ALA A 381 15.94 -27.04 -2.96
N LEU A 382 14.71 -26.56 -3.15
CA LEU A 382 13.49 -27.37 -3.13
C LEU A 382 13.39 -28.33 -4.32
N ALA A 383 13.90 -27.92 -5.49
CA ALA A 383 13.97 -28.72 -6.70
C ALA A 383 15.06 -29.81 -6.61
N ALA A 384 16.17 -29.52 -5.94
CA ALA A 384 17.26 -30.48 -5.69
C ALA A 384 16.98 -31.45 -4.53
N ALA A 385 16.01 -31.17 -3.66
CA ALA A 385 15.69 -31.99 -2.50
C ALA A 385 14.96 -33.29 -2.91
N PRO A 386 15.40 -34.48 -2.44
CA PRO A 386 14.74 -35.75 -2.71
C PRO A 386 13.33 -35.78 -2.09
N VAL A 387 12.36 -36.34 -2.82
CA VAL A 387 11.00 -36.60 -2.30
C VAL A 387 11.09 -37.74 -1.28
N SER A 388 10.48 -37.57 -0.10
CA SER A 388 10.50 -38.62 0.93
C SER A 388 10.00 -39.97 0.40
N GLY A 389 10.82 -41.01 0.57
CA GLY A 389 10.46 -42.40 0.33
C GLY A 389 9.94 -43.08 1.61
N ASP A 390 9.12 -44.12 1.43
CA ASP A 390 8.57 -44.92 2.53
C ASP A 390 9.66 -45.48 3.46
N ASP A 391 9.51 -45.21 4.75
CA ASP A 391 10.34 -45.83 5.77
C ASP A 391 9.84 -47.27 6.03
N LYS A 392 10.76 -48.19 6.38
CA LYS A 392 10.51 -49.63 6.58
C LYS A 392 9.61 -49.96 7.79
N THR A 393 8.98 -48.95 8.40
CA THR A 393 8.07 -49.07 9.55
C THR A 393 6.66 -48.54 9.26
N GLY A 394 6.32 -48.27 7.99
CA GLY A 394 4.94 -47.98 7.58
C GLY A 394 4.42 -46.58 7.92
N GLY A 395 5.29 -45.68 8.39
CA GLY A 395 5.00 -44.26 8.60
C GLY A 395 5.68 -43.41 7.54
N ARG A 396 4.90 -42.65 6.75
CA ARG A 396 5.44 -41.70 5.77
C ARG A 396 6.10 -40.54 6.52
N VAL A 397 7.43 -40.50 6.57
CA VAL A 397 8.16 -39.37 7.17
C VAL A 397 8.12 -38.19 6.20
N ILE A 398 7.22 -37.24 6.44
CA ILE A 398 7.07 -36.04 5.62
C ILE A 398 8.29 -35.14 5.85
N SER A 399 9.13 -34.99 4.83
CA SER A 399 10.30 -34.10 4.91
C SER A 399 9.89 -32.63 4.98
N LEU A 400 10.80 -31.77 5.44
CA LEU A 400 10.59 -30.33 5.43
C LEU A 400 10.32 -29.80 4.01
N ALA A 401 11.06 -30.32 3.02
CA ALA A 401 10.88 -29.94 1.61
C ALA A 401 9.49 -30.31 1.09
N ASP A 402 8.95 -31.47 1.47
CA ASP A 402 7.59 -31.88 1.07
C ASP A 402 6.52 -30.97 1.69
N ARG A 403 6.70 -30.54 2.96
CA ARG A 403 5.78 -29.57 3.59
C ARG A 403 5.82 -28.21 2.91
N VAL A 404 7.02 -27.71 2.56
CA VAL A 404 7.16 -26.44 1.85
C VAL A 404 6.50 -26.50 0.47
N ARG A 405 6.67 -27.61 -0.28
CA ARG A 405 5.98 -27.80 -1.56
C ARG A 405 4.45 -27.84 -1.39
N ALA A 406 3.94 -28.61 -0.43
CA ALA A 406 2.51 -28.67 -0.15
C ALA A 406 1.90 -27.30 0.23
N LEU A 407 2.64 -26.48 0.99
CA LEU A 407 2.21 -25.13 1.34
C LEU A 407 2.30 -24.13 0.17
N GLN A 408 3.21 -24.33 -0.78
CA GLN A 408 3.29 -23.53 -2.01
C GLN A 408 2.17 -23.92 -2.99
N ASP A 409 1.86 -25.21 -3.13
CA ASP A 409 0.77 -25.70 -3.96
C ASP A 409 -0.59 -25.21 -3.44
N ALA A 410 -0.83 -25.32 -2.13
CA ALA A 410 -2.04 -24.79 -1.49
C ALA A 410 -2.16 -23.26 -1.57
N ALA A 411 -1.04 -22.53 -1.69
CA ALA A 411 -1.06 -21.08 -1.90
C ALA A 411 -1.34 -20.72 -3.37
N ARG A 412 -0.86 -21.53 -4.33
CA ARG A 412 -1.17 -21.38 -5.77
C ARG A 412 -2.64 -21.68 -6.06
N GLU A 413 -3.20 -22.75 -5.48
CA GLU A 413 -4.63 -23.09 -5.60
C GLU A 413 -5.57 -22.02 -5.01
N LYS A 414 -5.09 -21.17 -4.11
CA LYS A 414 -5.87 -20.03 -3.55
C LYS A 414 -5.72 -18.74 -4.35
N ALA A 415 -4.76 -18.67 -5.27
CA ALA A 415 -4.45 -17.48 -6.06
C ALA A 415 -4.99 -17.57 -7.51
N GLU A 416 -5.27 -18.78 -8.00
CA GLU A 416 -6.14 -19.05 -9.18
C GLU A 416 -7.62 -18.99 -8.80
#